data_AF-A0AAW0KJN7-F1
#
_entry.id   AF-A0AAW0KJN7-F1
#
_cell.length_a   1.000
_cell.length_b   1.000
_cell.length_c   1.000
_cell.angle_alpha   90.00
_cell.angle_beta   90.00
_cell.angle_gamma   90.00
#
_symmetry.space_group_name_H-M   'P 1'
#
loop_
_entity.id
_entity.type
_entity.pdbx_description
1 polymer ?
#
loop_
_entity_poly.entity_id
_entity_poly.type
_entity_poly.pdbx_seq_one_letter_code
_entity_poly.pdbx_strand_id
1 'polypeptide(L)' 'MVSQSQIHELHFILVPLMAQSHLIPFTEMAKVLADHGVKVTIILTPLNAARFNTFLENAKASSLNIEFLSLCFPGQEV' A
#
# COMPACT_ATOMS: atom_id res chain seq x y z
N MET A 1 6.55 35.42 5.16
CA MET A 1 6.51 34.68 3.89
C MET A 1 7.34 33.43 4.09
N VAL A 2 6.70 32.31 4.43
CA VAL A 2 7.40 31.03 4.61
C VAL A 2 7.62 30.49 3.20
N SER A 3 8.88 30.35 2.80
CA SER A 3 9.25 29.72 1.53
C SER A 3 8.58 28.35 1.48
N GLN A 4 7.65 28.17 0.55
CA GLN A 4 7.18 26.85 0.19
C GLN A 4 8.37 26.14 -0.44
N SER A 5 9.15 25.45 0.38
CA SER A 5 9.94 24.33 -0.10
C SER A 5 8.98 23.48 -0.91
N GLN A 6 9.30 23.26 -2.18
CA GLN A 6 8.62 22.32 -3.06
C GLN A 6 8.84 20.93 -2.44
N ILE A 7 8.07 20.62 -1.39
CA ILE A 7 8.06 19.30 -0.75
C ILE A 7 7.55 18.41 -1.86
N HIS A 8 8.44 17.67 -2.50
CA HIS A 8 8.02 16.55 -3.33
C HIS A 8 7.12 15.71 -2.43
N GLU A 9 5.83 15.62 -2.76
CA GLU A 9 4.90 14.76 -2.03
C GLU A 9 5.50 13.36 -2.03
N LEU A 10 6.01 12.96 -0.87
CA LEU A 10 6.74 11.72 -0.73
C LEU A 10 5.73 10.59 -0.97
N HIS A 11 6.05 9.72 -1.92
CA HIS A 11 5.19 8.61 -2.31
C HIS A 11 5.97 7.31 -2.24
N PHE A 12 5.54 6.41 -1.34
CA PHE A 12 6.14 5.08 -1.22
C PHE A 12 5.36 4.05 -2.01
N ILE A 13 6.11 3.15 -2.66
CA ILE A 13 5.57 1.95 -3.30
C ILE A 13 6.05 0.74 -2.49
N LEU A 14 5.10 -0.04 -2.02
CA LEU A 14 5.32 -1.22 -1.23
C LEU A 14 5.00 -2.46 -2.05
N VAL A 15 6.01 -3.32 -2.25
CA VAL A 15 5.89 -4.59 -2.99
C VAL A 15 6.21 -5.74 -2.04
N PRO A 16 5.22 -6.20 -1.25
CA PRO A 16 5.41 -7.30 -0.32
C PRO A 16 5.69 -8.62 -1.06
N LEU A 17 6.47 -9.51 -0.43
CA LEU A 17 6.53 -10.90 -0.87
C LEU A 17 5.15 -11.54 -0.65
N MET A 18 4.65 -12.32 -1.61
CA MET A 18 3.27 -12.81 -1.65
C MET A 18 3.02 -14.00 -0.69
N ALA A 19 3.29 -13.81 0.61
CA ALA A 19 2.86 -14.71 1.68
C ALA A 19 2.14 -13.91 2.76
N GLN A 20 1.15 -14.53 3.41
CA GLN A 20 0.30 -13.88 4.42
C GLN A 20 1.11 -13.27 5.58
N SER A 21 2.22 -13.89 5.97
CA SER A 21 3.13 -13.39 7.01
C SER A 21 3.84 -12.08 6.64
N HIS A 22 3.93 -11.73 5.36
CA HIS A 22 4.56 -10.50 4.88
C HIS A 22 3.57 -9.37 4.60
N LEU A 23 2.29 -9.67 4.35
CA LEU A 23 1.31 -8.62 4.04
C LEU A 23 0.87 -7.81 5.25
N ILE A 24 0.73 -8.46 6.41
CA ILE A 24 0.44 -7.80 7.68
C ILE A 24 1.49 -6.73 8.00
N PRO A 25 2.80 -7.03 8.06
CA PRO A 25 3.81 -6.02 8.42
C PRO A 25 3.92 -4.90 7.39
N PHE A 26 3.80 -5.19 6.10
CA PHE A 26 3.84 -4.15 5.06
C PHE A 26 2.69 -3.17 5.18
N THR A 27 1.56 -3.60 5.71
CA THR A 27 0.43 -2.70 5.86
C THR A 27 0.48 -1.91 7.14
N GLU A 28 0.95 -2.50 8.24
CA GLU A 28 1.24 -1.70 9.44
C GLU A 28 2.28 -0.62 9.11
N MET A 29 3.27 -0.95 8.27
CA MET A 29 4.22 0.04 7.74
C MET A 29 3.52 1.10 6.87
N ALA A 30 2.60 0.70 5.99
CA ALA A 30 1.82 1.65 5.18
C ALA A 30 0.98 2.60 6.04
N LYS A 31 0.36 2.10 7.12
CA LYS A 31 -0.41 2.91 8.07
C LYS A 31 0.48 3.93 8.76
N VAL A 32 1.63 3.50 9.29
CA VAL A 32 2.59 4.40 9.94
C VAL A 32 3.05 5.48 8.96
N LEU A 33 3.41 5.12 7.73
CA LEU A 33 3.81 6.10 6.72
C LEU A 33 2.66 7.08 6.39
N ALA A 34 1.46 6.57 6.18
CA ALA A 34 0.30 7.38 5.83
C ALA A 34 -0.17 8.30 6.96
N ASP A 35 0.01 7.90 8.23
CA ASP A 35 -0.26 8.74 9.41
C ASP A 35 0.66 9.97 9.46
N HIS A 36 1.87 9.87 8.87
CA HIS A 36 2.77 11.02 8.69
C HIS A 36 2.42 11.88 7.46
N GLY A 37 1.25 11.68 6.85
CA GLY A 37 0.77 12.44 5.69
C GLY A 37 1.38 12.01 4.35
N VAL A 38 2.05 10.87 4.30
CA VAL A 38 2.75 10.36 3.12
C VAL A 38 1.81 9.50 2.28
N LYS A 39 1.84 9.63 0.94
CA LYS A 39 1.08 8.73 0.07
C LYS A 39 1.77 7.35 0.05
N VAL A 40 1.00 6.28 0.17
CA VAL A 40 1.54 4.91 0.04
C VAL A 40 0.71 4.11 -0.94
N THR A 41 1.36 3.40 -1.86
CA THR A 41 0.71 2.42 -2.74
C THR A 41 1.27 1.03 -2.47
N ILE A 42 0.40 0.07 -2.17
CA ILE A 42 0.75 -1.34 -2.03
C ILE A 42 0.40 -2.06 -3.34
N ILE A 43 1.38 -2.75 -3.94
CA ILE A 43 1.19 -3.52 -5.17
C ILE A 43 0.94 -4.99 -4.82
N LEU A 44 -0.15 -5.55 -5.36
CA LEU A 44 -0.52 -6.95 -5.23
C LEU A 44 -0.81 -7.54 -6.61
N THR A 45 -0.74 -8.87 -6.75
CA THR A 45 -1.30 -9.54 -7.92
C THR A 45 -2.81 -9.74 -7.78
N PRO A 46 -3.58 -9.91 -8.86
CA PRO A 46 -5.01 -10.20 -8.82
C PRO A 46 -5.41 -11.32 -7.86
N LEU A 47 -4.70 -12.45 -7.85
CA LEU A 47 -4.96 -13.57 -6.95
C LEU A 47 -4.81 -13.15 -5.48
N ASN A 48 -3.74 -12.42 -5.17
CA ASN A 48 -3.49 -11.94 -3.81
C ASN A 48 -4.48 -10.86 -3.40
N ALA A 49 -4.81 -9.92 -4.30
CA ALA A 49 -5.85 -8.91 -4.04
C ALA A 49 -7.20 -9.57 -3.67
N ALA A 50 -7.59 -10.63 -4.39
CA ALA A 50 -8.80 -11.38 -4.06
C ALA A 50 -8.73 -12.09 -2.70
N ARG A 51 -7.58 -12.72 -2.37
CA ARG A 51 -7.37 -13.41 -1.09
C ARG A 51 -7.38 -12.46 0.11
N PHE A 52 -6.99 -11.21 -0.09
CA PHE A 52 -6.87 -10.20 0.97
C PHE A 52 -7.94 -9.12 0.88
N ASN A 53 -9.10 -9.39 0.28
CA ASN A 53 -10.16 -8.40 0.10
C ASN A 53 -10.69 -7.81 1.43
N THR A 54 -10.97 -8.64 2.43
CA THR A 54 -11.40 -8.17 3.77
C THR A 54 -10.36 -7.22 4.39
N PHE A 55 -9.09 -7.48 4.11
CA PHE A 55 -8.00 -6.68 4.61
C PHE A 55 -7.89 -5.32 3.87
N LEU A 56 -8.07 -5.32 2.55
CA LEU A 56 -8.15 -4.12 1.71
C LEU A 56 -9.28 -3.19 2.18
N GLU A 57 -10.45 -3.76 2.49
CA GLU A 57 -11.59 -3.00 2.96
C GLU A 57 -11.33 -2.34 4.32
N ASN A 58 -10.66 -3.03 5.25
CA ASN A 58 -10.27 -2.45 6.54
C ASN A 58 -9.25 -1.31 6.39
N ALA A 59 -8.31 -1.42 5.46
CA ALA A 59 -7.35 -0.36 5.18
C ALA A 59 -8.03 0.87 4.55
N LYS A 60 -8.98 0.68 3.61
CA LYS A 60 -9.79 1.76 3.04
C LYS A 60 -10.70 2.44 4.06
N ALA A 61 -11.19 1.70 5.05
CA ALA A 61 -12.00 2.25 6.13
C ALA A 61 -11.18 3.17 7.06
N SER A 62 -9.86 3.00 7.09
CA SER A 62 -8.96 3.96 7.74
C SER A 62 -8.83 5.15 6.81
N SER A 63 -9.10 6.38 7.27
CA SER A 63 -9.03 7.62 6.45
C SER A 63 -7.60 8.04 6.04
N LEU A 64 -6.72 7.06 5.82
CA LEU A 64 -5.30 7.20 5.50
C LEU A 64 -5.08 7.19 3.98
N ASN A 65 -4.03 7.86 3.52
CA ASN A 65 -3.67 7.97 2.09
C ASN A 65 -2.96 6.70 1.58
N ILE A 66 -3.66 5.57 1.64
CA ILE A 66 -3.18 4.25 1.22
C ILE A 66 -3.97 3.77 0.01
N GLU A 67 -3.25 3.50 -1.07
CA GLU A 67 -3.80 2.98 -2.32
C GLU A 67 -3.35 1.53 -2.52
N PHE A 68 -4.20 0.71 -3.14
CA PHE A 68 -3.85 -0.65 -3.53
C PHE A 68 -3.94 -0.79 -5.04
N LEU A 69 -2.84 -1.24 -5.64
CA LEU A 69 -2.74 -1.46 -7.08
C LEU A 69 -2.66 -2.96 -7.36
N SER A 70 -3.64 -3.48 -8.09
CA SER A 70 -3.57 -4.83 -8.64
C SER A 70 -2.77 -4.82 -9.93
N LEU A 71 -1.68 -5.57 -9.99
CA LEU A 71 -0.80 -5.69 -11.14
C LEU A 71 -0.79 -7.14 -11.65
N CYS A 72 -1.27 -7.35 -12.87
CA CYS A 72 -1.15 -8.64 -13.55
C CYS A 72 0.31 -8.88 -13.92
N PHE A 73 0.95 -9.85 -13.29
CA PHE A 73 2.30 -10.26 -13.66
C PHE A 73 2.25 -11.22 -14.88
N PRO A 74 3.24 -11.16 -15.80
CA PRO A 74 3.27 -12.06 -16.95
C PRO A 74 3.60 -13.52 -16.58
N GLY A 75 3.99 -13.80 -15.34
CA GLY A 75 4.25 -15.14 -14.81
C GLY A 75 3.03 -15.76 -14.12
N GLN A 76 3.10 -17.06 -13.85
CA GLN A 76 2.06 -17.75 -13.10
C GLN A 76 1.95 -17.19 -11.67
N GLU A 77 0.76 -16.78 -11.27
CA GLU A 77 0.47 -16.40 -9.88
C GLU A 77 0.42 -17.65 -9.00
N VAL A 78 1.03 -17.58 -7.81
CA VAL A 78 1.10 -18.66 -6.81
C VAL A 78 0.71 -18.16 -5.43
#